data_AF-A0A420MHE9-F1
#
_entry.id   AF-A0A420MHE9-F1
#
_cell.length_a   1.000
_cell.length_b   1.000
_cell.length_c   1.000
_cell.angle_alpha   90.00
_cell.angle_beta   90.00
_cell.angle_gamma   90.00
#
_symmetry.space_group_name_H-M   'P 1'
#
loop_
_entity.id
_entity.type
_entity.pdbx_description
1 polymer ?
#
loop_
_entity_poly.entity_id
_entity_poly.type
_entity_poly.pdbx_seq_one_letter_code
_entity_poly.pdbx_strand_id
1 'polypeptide(L)'
;MVQKTLKVEGCYVTKIKTVGPCFPTSNSSSAWEYAREVKRWYDDSVSFVHTEVKDPYLNGQSITEAFWRTIIGDREMLQPRPAASSAGEVFQALTELIRMDWTLFENLHLDFTRVTNGDFSQIMDTFALMDDEQREMISGLLSSLQSPGGPHLRTTRFFKDAVACANGRRWGVTESGHMGFIPPRSMPGDLICLIYGTQTPLILRRNVCQGSSDLKWTYTLIGECYMHGIMDGEALQSQNKESWFTLI
;
A
#
# COMPACT_ATOMS: atom_id res chain seq x y z
N MET A 1 16.19 6.28 35.38
CA MET A 1 14.89 5.70 35.00
C MET A 1 15.11 4.23 34.64
N VAL A 2 14.33 3.29 35.19
CA VAL A 2 14.42 1.87 34.80
C VAL A 2 13.78 1.73 33.42
N GLN A 3 14.55 1.33 32.42
CA GLN A 3 14.03 1.08 31.08
C GLN A 3 13.28 -0.26 31.09
N LYS A 4 11.96 -0.22 30.90
CA LYS A 4 11.14 -1.43 30.77
C LYS A 4 11.46 -2.08 29.42
N THR A 5 11.58 -3.40 29.41
CA THR A 5 11.83 -4.18 28.19
C THR A 5 10.74 -5.22 28.00
N LEU A 6 10.47 -5.59 26.75
CA LEU A 6 9.59 -6.69 26.39
C LEU A 6 10.38 -7.70 25.54
N LYS A 7 10.45 -8.95 25.98
CA LYS A 7 11.14 -10.01 25.24
C LYS A 7 10.11 -10.81 24.44
N VAL A 8 10.28 -10.85 23.11
CA VAL A 8 9.38 -11.54 22.19
C VAL A 8 10.13 -12.57 21.35
N GLU A 9 9.44 -13.63 20.94
CA GLU A 9 9.97 -14.67 20.06
C GLU A 9 9.45 -14.49 18.64
N GLY A 10 10.26 -14.85 17.66
CA GLY A 10 9.87 -14.82 16.26
C GLY A 10 11.01 -15.12 15.30
N CYS A 11 10.79 -14.79 14.03
CA CYS A 11 11.74 -15.04 12.94
C CYS A 11 12.22 -13.72 12.32
N TYR A 12 13.53 -13.61 12.11
CA TYR A 12 14.06 -12.62 11.18
C TYR A 12 13.83 -13.08 9.74
N VAL A 13 13.22 -12.23 8.90
CA VAL A 13 12.95 -12.55 7.50
C VAL A 13 13.96 -11.86 6.58
N THR A 14 14.07 -10.54 6.66
CA THR A 14 14.91 -9.73 5.76
C THR A 14 15.12 -8.32 6.33
N LYS A 15 15.91 -7.50 5.63
CA LYS A 15 16.02 -6.05 5.86
C LYS A 15 15.34 -5.24 4.78
N ILE A 16 14.98 -4.01 5.12
CA ILE A 16 14.66 -2.96 4.16
C ILE A 16 15.94 -2.56 3.42
N LYS A 17 15.92 -2.70 2.09
CA LYS A 17 16.99 -2.23 1.20
C LYS A 17 16.83 -0.75 0.90
N THR A 18 15.61 -0.35 0.53
CA THR A 18 15.31 1.02 0.10
C THR A 18 13.87 1.39 0.42
N VAL A 19 13.61 2.70 0.46
CA VAL A 19 12.31 3.29 0.81
C VAL A 19 11.85 4.24 -0.29
N GLY A 20 10.59 4.14 -0.67
CA GLY A 20 10.00 4.86 -1.79
C GLY A 20 9.03 5.96 -1.35
N PRO A 21 8.16 6.43 -2.26
CA PRO A 21 7.24 7.53 -1.99
C PRO A 21 6.18 7.15 -0.94
N CYS A 22 5.66 8.17 -0.24
CA CYS A 22 4.61 8.02 0.78
C CYS A 22 3.24 8.19 0.14
N PHE A 23 2.29 7.32 0.50
CA PHE A 23 0.91 7.47 0.06
C PHE A 23 0.32 8.79 0.61
N PRO A 24 -0.33 9.62 -0.22
CA PRO A 24 -0.93 10.87 0.22
C PRO A 24 -2.02 10.65 1.28
N THR A 25 -1.99 11.43 2.35
CA THR A 25 -3.07 11.42 3.34
C THR A 25 -4.23 12.28 2.86
N SER A 26 -5.47 11.92 3.23
CA SER A 26 -6.69 12.59 2.80
C SER A 26 -6.94 13.95 3.48
N ASN A 27 -5.89 14.73 3.79
CA ASN A 27 -5.98 15.98 4.54
C ASN A 27 -6.12 17.22 3.66
N SER A 28 -6.09 17.10 2.33
CA SER A 28 -6.29 18.24 1.43
C SER A 28 -7.73 18.76 1.52
N SER A 29 -7.86 20.09 1.48
CA SER A 29 -9.15 20.78 1.39
C SER A 29 -9.76 20.74 -0.01
N SER A 30 -9.02 20.24 -1.02
CA SER A 30 -9.44 20.16 -2.42
C SER A 30 -9.32 18.74 -2.99
N ALA A 31 -10.43 18.25 -3.55
CA ALA A 31 -10.51 16.98 -4.26
C ALA A 31 -9.46 16.87 -5.38
N TRP A 32 -9.30 17.96 -6.14
CA TRP A 32 -8.41 18.04 -7.29
C TRP A 32 -6.94 18.08 -6.90
N GLU A 33 -6.63 18.73 -5.78
CA GLU A 33 -5.27 18.69 -5.22
C GLU A 33 -4.93 17.27 -4.77
N TYR A 34 -5.84 16.59 -4.05
CA TYR A 34 -5.63 15.19 -3.67
C TYR A 34 -5.49 14.26 -4.88
N ALA A 35 -6.30 14.43 -5.93
CA ALA A 35 -6.17 13.65 -7.17
C ALA A 35 -4.81 13.86 -7.84
N ARG A 36 -4.31 15.10 -7.90
CA ARG A 36 -2.97 15.42 -8.42
C ARG A 36 -1.86 14.80 -7.56
N GLU A 37 -2.01 14.81 -6.25
CA GLU A 37 -1.07 14.14 -5.33
C GLU A 37 -1.06 12.62 -5.54
N VAL A 38 -2.23 11.99 -5.67
CA VAL A 38 -2.36 10.55 -5.94
C VAL A 38 -1.75 10.20 -7.30
N LYS A 39 -1.96 11.01 -8.34
CA LYS A 39 -1.32 10.83 -9.64
C LYS A 39 0.19 10.88 -9.56
N ARG A 40 0.73 11.93 -8.92
CA ARG A 40 2.18 12.06 -8.73
C ARG A 40 2.73 10.87 -7.93
N TRP A 41 2.06 10.49 -6.85
CA TRP A 41 2.45 9.33 -6.05
C TRP A 41 2.43 8.05 -6.88
N TYR A 42 1.43 7.84 -7.73
CA TYR A 42 1.35 6.68 -8.62
C TYR A 42 2.54 6.65 -9.58
N ASP A 43 2.82 7.76 -10.28
CA ASP A 43 3.92 7.88 -11.24
C ASP A 43 5.28 7.60 -10.54
N ASP A 44 5.51 8.20 -9.36
CA ASP A 44 6.70 7.97 -8.54
C ASP A 44 6.79 6.51 -8.03
N SER A 45 5.65 5.89 -7.69
CA SER A 45 5.57 4.51 -7.20
C SER A 45 5.91 3.50 -8.29
N VAL A 46 5.38 3.68 -9.49
CA VAL A 46 5.68 2.85 -10.66
C VAL A 46 7.17 2.94 -10.96
N SER A 47 7.73 4.15 -11.03
CA SER A 47 9.17 4.37 -11.27
C SER A 47 10.04 3.68 -10.21
N PHE A 48 9.70 3.85 -8.93
CA PHE A 48 10.39 3.21 -7.81
C PHE A 48 10.35 1.68 -7.91
N VAL A 49 9.18 1.10 -8.11
CA VAL A 49 9.01 -0.37 -8.15
C VAL A 49 9.72 -0.98 -9.36
N HIS A 50 9.59 -0.40 -10.56
CA HIS A 50 10.30 -0.88 -11.75
C HIS A 50 11.82 -0.78 -11.64
N THR A 51 12.33 0.16 -10.84
CA THR A 51 13.77 0.31 -10.59
C THR A 51 14.29 -0.72 -9.58
N GLU A 52 13.52 -1.01 -8.54
CA GLU A 52 14.00 -1.72 -7.36
C GLU A 52 13.60 -3.20 -7.31
N VAL A 53 12.59 -3.59 -8.08
CA VAL A 53 11.98 -4.93 -8.05
C VAL A 53 12.15 -5.61 -9.41
N LYS A 54 12.39 -6.92 -9.39
CA LYS A 54 12.56 -7.72 -10.62
C LYS A 54 11.20 -8.08 -11.24
N ASP A 55 11.21 -8.25 -12.55
CA ASP A 55 10.11 -8.81 -13.34
C ASP A 55 10.60 -10.07 -14.08
N PRO A 56 9.99 -11.25 -13.89
CA PRO A 56 8.84 -11.53 -13.03
C PRO A 56 9.14 -11.34 -11.53
N TYR A 57 8.09 -11.07 -10.75
CA TYR A 57 8.14 -10.99 -9.30
C TYR A 57 8.47 -12.37 -8.68
N LEU A 58 8.75 -12.39 -7.38
CA LEU A 58 9.28 -13.56 -6.65
C LEU A 58 8.41 -14.83 -6.77
N ASN A 59 7.10 -14.66 -6.93
CA ASN A 59 6.12 -15.74 -7.09
C ASN A 59 5.83 -16.09 -8.57
N GLY A 60 6.59 -15.52 -9.52
CA GLY A 60 6.43 -15.73 -10.96
C GLY A 60 5.36 -14.85 -11.62
N GLN A 61 4.62 -14.04 -10.86
CA GLN A 61 3.67 -13.08 -11.42
C GLN A 61 4.41 -11.91 -12.09
N SER A 62 3.73 -11.18 -12.98
CA SER A 62 4.29 -9.92 -13.48
C SER A 62 4.42 -8.91 -12.35
N ILE A 63 5.37 -7.98 -12.49
CA ILE A 63 5.52 -6.88 -11.52
C ILE A 63 4.25 -6.04 -11.40
N THR A 64 3.49 -5.86 -12.49
CA THR A 64 2.20 -5.16 -12.48
C THR A 64 1.17 -5.86 -11.61
N GLU A 65 1.08 -7.19 -11.68
CA GLU A 65 0.16 -7.99 -10.87
C GLU A 65 0.51 -7.86 -9.38
N ALA A 66 1.79 -8.04 -9.05
CA ALA A 66 2.28 -7.89 -7.69
C ALA A 66 2.08 -6.45 -7.16
N PHE A 67 2.19 -5.43 -8.03
CA PHE A 67 2.09 -4.02 -7.67
C PHE A 67 0.68 -3.67 -7.18
N TRP A 68 -0.37 -3.99 -7.95
CA TRP A 68 -1.74 -3.68 -7.55
C TRP A 68 -2.16 -4.52 -6.34
N ARG A 69 -1.71 -5.78 -6.24
CA ARG A 69 -1.92 -6.62 -5.04
C ARG A 69 -1.29 -5.97 -3.82
N THR A 70 -0.10 -5.39 -3.96
CA THR A 70 0.57 -4.69 -2.87
C THR A 70 -0.20 -3.45 -2.43
N ILE A 71 -0.74 -2.67 -3.36
CA ILE A 71 -1.57 -1.49 -3.08
C ILE A 71 -2.73 -1.82 -2.15
N ILE A 72 -3.44 -2.92 -2.39
CA ILE A 72 -4.62 -3.29 -1.58
C ILE A 72 -4.29 -4.22 -0.39
N GLY A 73 -3.03 -4.63 -0.25
CA GLY A 73 -2.62 -5.61 0.78
C GLY A 73 -3.09 -7.05 0.47
N ASP A 74 -3.20 -7.35 -0.83
CA ASP A 74 -3.66 -8.59 -1.46
C ASP A 74 -4.96 -9.16 -0.86
N ARG A 75 -5.85 -8.24 -0.46
CA ARG A 75 -7.17 -8.53 0.12
C ARG A 75 -8.23 -7.73 -0.62
N GLU A 76 -9.44 -8.27 -0.63
CA GLU A 76 -10.64 -7.54 -0.99
C GLU A 76 -11.53 -7.42 0.25
N MET A 77 -12.18 -6.27 0.44
CA MET A 77 -13.14 -6.07 1.52
C MET A 77 -14.18 -7.19 1.55
N LEU A 78 -14.30 -7.87 2.70
CA LEU A 78 -15.20 -9.02 2.95
C LEU A 78 -14.75 -10.37 2.35
N GLN A 79 -13.57 -10.45 1.72
CA GLN A 79 -13.00 -11.70 1.22
C GLN A 79 -11.67 -12.01 1.92
N PRO A 80 -11.31 -13.29 2.11
CA PRO A 80 -9.97 -13.66 2.57
C PRO A 80 -8.93 -13.37 1.48
N ARG A 81 -7.66 -13.31 1.87
CA ARG A 81 -6.53 -13.28 0.93
C ARG A 81 -6.38 -14.65 0.23
N PRO A 82 -5.85 -14.71 -0.99
CA PRO A 82 -5.45 -13.57 -1.84
C PRO A 82 -6.65 -12.92 -2.54
N ALA A 83 -6.48 -11.67 -2.99
CA ALA A 83 -7.48 -11.00 -3.82
C ALA A 83 -7.68 -11.75 -5.15
N ALA A 84 -8.90 -11.74 -5.69
CA ALA A 84 -9.16 -12.34 -6.98
C ALA A 84 -8.46 -11.55 -8.10
N SER A 85 -7.96 -12.24 -9.13
CA SER A 85 -7.31 -11.57 -10.27
C SER A 85 -8.20 -10.54 -10.97
N SER A 86 -9.53 -10.66 -10.86
CA SER A 86 -10.47 -9.65 -11.37
C SER A 86 -10.34 -8.28 -10.70
N ALA A 87 -9.72 -8.18 -9.52
CA ALA A 87 -9.40 -6.89 -8.91
C ALA A 87 -8.35 -6.11 -9.74
N GLY A 88 -7.52 -6.80 -10.53
CA GLY A 88 -6.61 -6.18 -11.49
C GLY A 88 -7.33 -5.40 -12.60
N GLU A 89 -8.53 -5.82 -13.01
CA GLU A 89 -9.35 -5.09 -13.99
C GLU A 89 -9.80 -3.73 -13.43
N VAL A 90 -10.13 -3.69 -12.14
CA VAL A 90 -10.49 -2.45 -11.43
C VAL A 90 -9.27 -1.52 -11.33
N PHE A 91 -8.10 -2.08 -11.02
CA PHE A 91 -6.84 -1.33 -11.00
C PHE A 91 -6.51 -0.72 -12.37
N GLN A 92 -6.74 -1.47 -13.45
CA GLN A 92 -6.53 -0.96 -14.82
C GLN A 92 -7.46 0.24 -15.09
N ALA A 93 -8.75 0.13 -14.79
CA ALA A 93 -9.70 1.24 -14.96
C ALA A 93 -9.32 2.48 -14.13
N LEU A 94 -8.88 2.27 -12.87
CA LEU A 94 -8.41 3.35 -12.00
C LEU A 94 -7.10 3.98 -12.49
N THR A 95 -6.22 3.20 -13.11
CA THR A 95 -4.97 3.71 -13.68
C THR A 95 -5.25 4.65 -14.86
N GLU A 96 -6.21 4.29 -15.72
CA GLU A 96 -6.64 5.17 -16.80
C GLU A 96 -7.21 6.48 -16.24
N LEU A 97 -8.02 6.40 -15.18
CA LEU A 97 -8.53 7.57 -14.46
C LEU A 97 -7.40 8.47 -13.92
N ILE A 98 -6.42 7.88 -13.24
CA ILE A 98 -5.29 8.62 -12.67
C ILE A 98 -4.47 9.34 -13.75
N ARG A 99 -4.39 8.77 -14.97
CA ARG A 99 -3.64 9.33 -16.09
C ARG A 99 -4.34 10.46 -16.83
N MET A 100 -5.65 10.63 -16.62
CA MET A 100 -6.42 11.69 -17.27
C MET A 100 -5.91 13.08 -16.86
N ASP A 101 -6.03 14.04 -17.77
CA ASP A 101 -5.79 15.44 -17.45
C ASP A 101 -7.02 16.03 -16.75
N TRP A 102 -6.91 16.17 -15.43
CA TRP A 102 -8.00 16.66 -14.59
C TRP A 102 -8.15 18.19 -14.59
N THR A 103 -7.28 18.93 -15.28
CA THR A 103 -7.36 20.40 -15.36
C THR A 103 -8.70 20.88 -15.93
N LEU A 104 -9.28 20.10 -16.85
CA LEU A 104 -10.59 20.38 -17.46
C LEU A 104 -11.75 20.31 -16.46
N PHE A 105 -11.56 19.70 -15.30
CA PHE A 105 -12.62 19.48 -14.31
C PHE A 105 -12.47 20.37 -13.06
N GLU A 106 -11.46 21.25 -13.00
CA GLU A 106 -11.21 22.14 -11.84
C GLU A 106 -12.41 23.05 -11.50
N ASN A 107 -13.27 23.33 -12.49
CA ASN A 107 -14.49 24.11 -12.32
C ASN A 107 -15.62 23.34 -11.60
N LEU A 108 -15.50 22.02 -11.43
CA LEU A 108 -16.51 21.18 -10.77
C LEU A 108 -16.23 21.07 -9.26
N HIS A 109 -17.25 21.32 -8.46
CA HIS A 109 -17.18 21.22 -7.01
C HIS A 109 -17.50 19.80 -6.54
N LEU A 110 -16.48 18.93 -6.44
CA LEU A 110 -16.61 17.56 -5.92
C LEU A 110 -16.44 17.51 -4.40
N ASP A 111 -17.43 16.98 -3.69
CA ASP A 111 -17.29 16.59 -2.27
C ASP A 111 -16.62 15.21 -2.17
N PHE A 112 -15.29 15.21 -2.25
CA PHE A 112 -14.49 13.98 -2.25
C PHE A 112 -14.41 13.32 -0.87
N THR A 113 -14.88 13.96 0.21
CA THR A 113 -14.96 13.33 1.54
C THR A 113 -15.83 12.09 1.53
N ARG A 114 -16.83 12.05 0.64
CA ARG A 114 -17.66 10.86 0.41
C ARG A 114 -16.95 9.84 -0.47
N VAL A 115 -16.23 10.28 -1.50
CA VAL A 115 -15.45 9.41 -2.39
C VAL A 115 -14.28 8.72 -1.68
N THR A 116 -13.57 9.42 -0.78
CA THR A 116 -12.53 8.81 0.07
C THR A 116 -13.10 7.81 1.07
N ASN A 117 -14.36 7.99 1.47
CA ASN A 117 -15.15 7.00 2.21
C ASN A 117 -15.79 5.93 1.29
N GLY A 118 -15.40 5.91 0.02
CA GLY A 118 -15.82 4.97 -1.01
C GLY A 118 -17.29 5.11 -1.42
N ASP A 119 -17.89 6.27 -1.25
CA ASP A 119 -19.21 6.58 -1.78
C ASP A 119 -19.06 7.32 -3.11
N PHE A 120 -19.04 6.54 -4.20
CA PHE A 120 -18.92 7.03 -5.57
C PHE A 120 -20.29 7.44 -6.17
N SER A 121 -21.38 7.45 -5.39
CA SER A 121 -22.71 7.85 -5.90
C SER A 121 -22.75 9.31 -6.36
N GLN A 122 -22.04 10.20 -5.66
CA GLN A 122 -21.96 11.63 -6.03
C GLN A 122 -21.03 11.91 -7.21
N ILE A 123 -20.16 10.98 -7.58
CA ILE A 123 -19.39 11.09 -8.82
C ILE A 123 -20.37 11.09 -10.01
N MET A 124 -21.47 10.33 -9.91
CA MET A 124 -22.54 10.35 -10.92
C MET A 124 -23.32 11.67 -10.95
N ASP A 125 -23.57 12.29 -9.79
CA ASP A 125 -24.20 13.62 -9.73
C ASP A 125 -23.29 14.71 -10.32
N THR A 126 -21.98 14.59 -10.11
CA THR A 126 -20.98 15.46 -10.72
C THR A 126 -20.93 15.29 -12.23
N PHE A 127 -21.08 14.05 -12.73
CA PHE A 127 -21.20 13.78 -14.17
C PHE A 127 -22.41 14.47 -14.80
N ALA A 128 -23.48 14.71 -14.05
CA ALA A 128 -24.63 15.46 -14.55
C ALA A 128 -24.32 16.94 -14.83
N LEU A 129 -23.30 17.49 -14.18
CA LEU A 129 -22.85 18.89 -14.32
C LEU A 129 -21.77 19.08 -15.37
N MET A 130 -21.29 18.01 -15.99
CA MET A 130 -20.24 18.05 -17.02
C MET A 130 -20.79 18.49 -18.38
N ASP A 131 -19.98 19.25 -19.11
CA ASP A 131 -20.21 19.56 -20.52
C ASP A 131 -19.93 18.36 -21.44
N ASP A 132 -20.26 18.49 -22.72
CA ASP A 132 -20.15 17.39 -23.69
C ASP A 132 -18.68 16.97 -23.93
N GLU A 133 -17.73 17.91 -23.85
CA GLU A 133 -16.30 17.63 -24.02
C GLU A 133 -15.75 16.83 -22.83
N GLN A 134 -16.10 17.23 -21.62
CA GLN A 134 -15.79 16.54 -20.38
C GLN A 134 -16.41 15.13 -20.36
N ARG A 135 -17.69 14.98 -20.78
CA ARG A 135 -18.40 13.69 -20.82
C ARG A 135 -17.80 12.71 -21.82
N GLU A 136 -17.45 13.19 -23.02
CA GLU A 136 -16.79 12.36 -24.02
C GLU A 136 -15.44 11.85 -23.52
N MET A 137 -14.68 12.69 -22.82
CA MET A 137 -13.37 12.31 -22.28
C MET A 137 -13.44 11.17 -21.25
N ILE A 138 -14.52 11.10 -20.46
CA ILE A 138 -14.72 10.04 -19.46
C ILE A 138 -15.68 8.93 -19.94
N SER A 139 -16.17 8.95 -21.17
CA SER A 139 -17.23 8.04 -21.66
C SER A 139 -16.84 6.55 -21.58
N GLY A 140 -15.58 6.22 -21.88
CA GLY A 140 -15.02 4.87 -21.73
C GLY A 140 -14.94 4.39 -20.27
N LEU A 141 -14.71 5.32 -19.34
CA LEU A 141 -14.78 5.05 -17.91
C LEU A 141 -16.24 4.90 -17.45
N LEU A 142 -17.14 5.77 -17.91
CA LEU A 142 -18.58 5.73 -17.57
C LEU A 142 -19.22 4.41 -17.97
N SER A 143 -18.95 3.93 -19.19
CA SER A 143 -19.42 2.63 -19.67
C SER A 143 -18.88 1.46 -18.82
N SER A 144 -17.63 1.55 -18.37
CA SER A 144 -17.02 0.59 -17.44
C SER A 144 -17.61 0.66 -16.03
N LEU A 145 -18.21 1.79 -15.63
CA LEU A 145 -18.83 2.03 -14.32
C LEU A 145 -20.34 1.69 -14.25
N GLN A 146 -21.01 1.57 -15.40
CA GLN A 146 -22.48 1.51 -15.53
C GLN A 146 -23.07 0.09 -15.72
N SER A 147 -22.30 -1.00 -15.63
CA SER A 147 -22.85 -2.36 -15.83
C SER A 147 -23.72 -2.88 -14.67
N PRO A 148 -24.72 -3.75 -14.91
CA PRO A 148 -25.66 -4.22 -13.89
C PRO A 148 -24.94 -5.09 -12.84
N GLY A 149 -25.05 -4.72 -11.56
CA GLY A 149 -24.27 -5.31 -10.45
C GLY A 149 -23.19 -4.38 -9.87
N GLY A 150 -22.95 -3.26 -10.56
CA GLY A 150 -22.35 -2.03 -10.03
C GLY A 150 -20.82 -2.03 -9.87
N PRO A 151 -20.05 -1.79 -10.95
CA PRO A 151 -18.60 -1.57 -10.90
C PRO A 151 -18.18 -0.44 -9.95
N HIS A 152 -19.04 0.55 -9.72
CA HIS A 152 -18.83 1.58 -8.69
C HIS A 152 -18.56 0.97 -7.30
N LEU A 153 -19.25 -0.10 -6.90
CA LEU A 153 -18.98 -0.78 -5.62
C LEU A 153 -17.63 -1.50 -5.60
N ARG A 154 -17.16 -2.02 -6.74
CA ARG A 154 -15.85 -2.67 -6.85
C ARG A 154 -14.73 -1.64 -6.80
N THR A 155 -14.86 -0.53 -7.52
CA THR A 155 -13.94 0.61 -7.49
C THR A 155 -13.88 1.24 -6.09
N THR A 156 -15.04 1.44 -5.46
CA THR A 156 -15.18 1.80 -4.05
C THR A 156 -14.35 0.90 -3.14
N ARG A 157 -14.53 -0.43 -3.26
CA ARG A 157 -13.88 -1.40 -2.37
C ARG A 157 -12.38 -1.41 -2.59
N PHE A 158 -11.93 -1.43 -3.86
CA PHE A 158 -10.52 -1.36 -4.20
C PHE A 158 -9.86 -0.11 -3.60
N PHE A 159 -10.50 1.05 -3.74
CA PHE A 159 -9.99 2.29 -3.15
C PHE A 159 -9.95 2.24 -1.63
N LYS A 160 -10.99 1.69 -0.97
CA LYS A 160 -11.00 1.48 0.49
C LYS A 160 -9.86 0.56 0.94
N ASP A 161 -9.63 -0.54 0.23
CA ASP A 161 -8.57 -1.48 0.55
C ASP A 161 -7.17 -0.86 0.35
N ALA A 162 -7.01 -0.06 -0.71
CA ALA A 162 -5.82 0.74 -0.97
C ALA A 162 -5.54 1.74 0.16
N VAL A 163 -6.54 2.53 0.56
CA VAL A 163 -6.43 3.46 1.69
C VAL A 163 -6.13 2.70 2.99
N ALA A 164 -6.81 1.58 3.24
CA ALA A 164 -6.60 0.78 4.46
C ALA A 164 -5.21 0.14 4.53
N CYS A 165 -4.57 -0.14 3.39
CA CYS A 165 -3.22 -0.70 3.34
C CYS A 165 -2.13 0.38 3.31
N ALA A 166 -2.30 1.42 2.49
CA ALA A 166 -1.24 2.36 2.13
C ALA A 166 -1.28 3.69 2.87
N ASN A 167 -2.45 4.13 3.38
CA ASN A 167 -2.60 5.47 3.94
C ASN A 167 -1.62 5.74 5.11
N GLY A 168 -0.90 6.86 5.01
CA GLY A 168 0.14 7.24 5.99
C GLY A 168 1.37 6.33 6.00
N ARG A 169 1.49 5.40 5.03
CA ARG A 169 2.64 4.52 4.84
C ARG A 169 3.41 4.88 3.58
N ARG A 170 4.61 4.34 3.45
CA ARG A 170 5.46 4.52 2.26
C ARG A 170 5.87 3.20 1.68
N TRP A 171 6.28 3.21 0.41
CA TRP A 171 6.86 2.04 -0.21
C TRP A 171 8.16 1.61 0.46
N GLY A 172 8.38 0.30 0.51
CA GLY A 172 9.63 -0.33 0.89
C GLY A 172 9.95 -1.50 0.00
N VAL A 173 11.22 -1.69 -0.32
CA VAL A 173 11.74 -2.91 -0.96
C VAL A 173 12.81 -3.52 -0.09
N THR A 174 12.78 -4.84 0.06
CA THR A 174 13.72 -5.58 0.92
C THR A 174 14.94 -6.06 0.16
N GLU A 175 15.98 -6.46 0.90
CA GLU A 175 17.16 -7.12 0.31
C GLU A 175 16.79 -8.43 -0.41
N SER A 176 15.74 -9.11 0.04
CA SER A 176 15.17 -10.30 -0.61
C SER A 176 14.26 -9.99 -1.81
N GLY A 177 14.09 -8.72 -2.19
CA GLY A 177 13.31 -8.30 -3.36
C GLY A 177 11.80 -8.19 -3.15
N HIS A 178 11.32 -8.29 -1.90
CA HIS A 178 9.89 -8.12 -1.61
C HIS A 178 9.55 -6.64 -1.57
N MET A 179 8.41 -6.26 -2.13
CA MET A 179 7.86 -4.90 -2.03
C MET A 179 6.66 -4.84 -1.08
N GLY A 180 6.40 -3.65 -0.54
CA GLY A 180 5.35 -3.49 0.46
C GLY A 180 5.18 -2.06 0.96
N PHE A 181 4.25 -1.91 1.90
CA PHE A 181 4.01 -0.68 2.64
C PHE A 181 4.54 -0.78 4.06
N ILE A 182 5.40 0.17 4.41
CA ILE A 182 6.11 0.26 5.68
C ILE A 182 5.77 1.58 6.39
N PRO A 183 5.89 1.66 7.73
CA PRO A 183 5.70 2.90 8.47
C PRO A 183 6.57 4.03 7.92
N PRO A 184 6.14 5.29 7.98
CA PRO A 184 6.82 6.41 7.33
C PRO A 184 8.22 6.68 7.92
N ARG A 185 8.45 6.28 9.19
CA ARG A 185 9.74 6.41 9.89
C ARG A 185 10.72 5.25 9.65
N SER A 186 10.33 4.26 8.86
CA SER A 186 11.18 3.13 8.49
C SER A 186 12.34 3.59 7.60
N MET A 187 13.48 2.90 7.70
CA MET A 187 14.73 3.27 7.02
C MET A 187 15.43 2.03 6.47
N PRO A 188 16.30 2.19 5.45
CA PRO A 188 17.21 1.12 5.04
C PRO A 188 17.97 0.51 6.23
N GLY A 189 18.06 -0.82 6.26
CA GLY A 189 18.68 -1.58 7.35
C GLY A 189 17.74 -1.99 8.49
N ASP A 190 16.53 -1.43 8.56
CA ASP A 190 15.50 -1.92 9.48
C ASP A 190 15.13 -3.38 9.18
N LEU A 191 14.89 -4.16 10.22
CA LEU A 191 14.59 -5.59 10.13
C LEU A 191 13.09 -5.80 9.95
N ILE A 192 12.72 -6.71 9.06
CA ILE A 192 11.36 -7.25 8.96
C ILE A 192 11.36 -8.60 9.68
N CYS A 193 10.55 -8.69 10.72
CA CYS A 193 10.44 -9.87 11.57
C CYS A 193 8.99 -10.35 11.64
N LEU A 194 8.80 -11.67 11.67
CA LEU A 194 7.55 -12.28 12.06
C LEU A 194 7.60 -12.53 13.55
N ILE A 195 6.81 -11.81 14.33
CA ILE A 195 6.74 -12.02 15.78
C ILE A 195 5.58 -12.97 16.08
N TYR A 196 5.85 -14.04 16.82
CA TYR A 196 4.83 -15.04 17.10
C TYR A 196 3.67 -14.45 17.91
N GLY A 197 2.45 -14.75 17.47
CA GLY A 197 1.22 -14.19 18.02
C GLY A 197 0.76 -12.88 17.40
N THR A 198 1.51 -12.29 16.45
CA THR A 198 1.05 -11.12 15.67
C THR A 198 0.42 -11.55 14.35
N GLN A 199 -0.48 -10.72 13.80
CA GLN A 199 -1.15 -10.96 12.52
C GLN A 199 -0.35 -10.44 11.31
N THR A 200 0.60 -9.55 11.55
CA THR A 200 1.39 -8.86 10.54
C THR A 200 2.88 -8.88 10.91
N PRO A 201 3.78 -8.84 9.92
CA PRO A 201 5.20 -8.61 10.15
C PRO A 201 5.42 -7.27 10.86
N LEU A 202 6.41 -7.26 11.76
CA LEU A 202 6.83 -6.07 12.48
C LEU A 202 8.20 -5.61 12.00
N ILE A 203 8.37 -4.29 11.94
CA ILE A 203 9.64 -3.65 11.63
C ILE A 203 10.36 -3.32 12.94
N LEU A 204 11.57 -3.85 13.08
CA LEU A 204 12.44 -3.65 14.24
C LEU A 204 13.73 -2.95 13.83
N ARG A 205 14.07 -1.87 14.53
CA ARG A 205 15.36 -1.19 14.38
C ARG A 205 16.31 -1.62 15.48
N ARG A 206 17.46 -2.16 15.10
CA ARG A 206 18.51 -2.56 16.05
C ARG A 206 19.17 -1.32 16.64
N ASN A 207 19.29 -1.27 17.96
CA ASN A 207 20.03 -0.22 18.65
C ASN A 207 21.51 -0.60 18.76
N VAL A 208 22.40 0.34 18.49
CA VAL A 208 23.84 0.15 18.70
C VAL A 208 24.16 0.58 20.13
N CYS A 209 24.29 -0.38 21.05
CA CYS A 209 24.77 -0.09 22.40
C CYS A 209 26.29 0.13 22.34
N GLN A 210 26.73 1.37 22.47
CA GLN A 210 28.13 1.66 22.78
C GLN A 210 28.36 1.35 24.27
N GLY A 211 28.99 0.22 24.58
CA GLY A 211 29.68 0.06 25.87
C GLY A 211 29.20 -1.00 26.87
N SER A 212 28.35 -1.97 26.52
CA SER A 212 28.09 -3.11 27.41
C SER A 212 28.75 -4.40 26.90
N SER A 213 29.61 -4.98 27.75
CA SER A 213 30.25 -6.29 27.56
C SER A 213 29.25 -7.46 27.49
N ASP A 214 27.97 -7.22 27.80
CA ASP A 214 26.87 -8.14 27.53
C ASP A 214 26.28 -7.83 26.15
N LEU A 215 26.60 -8.69 25.18
CA LEU A 215 26.22 -8.64 23.75
C LEU A 215 24.70 -8.84 23.49
N LYS A 216 23.82 -8.19 24.24
CA LYS A 216 22.38 -8.26 24.01
C LYS A 216 21.91 -7.09 23.16
N TRP A 217 21.59 -7.39 21.90
CA TRP A 217 20.95 -6.44 21.01
C TRP A 217 19.55 -6.08 21.53
N THR A 218 19.29 -4.79 21.68
CA THR A 218 17.94 -4.28 21.90
C THR A 218 17.40 -3.71 20.59
N TYR A 219 16.08 -3.65 20.49
CA TYR A 219 15.38 -3.24 19.30
C TYR A 219 14.30 -2.22 19.62
N THR A 220 14.17 -1.23 18.77
CA THR A 220 13.04 -0.29 18.78
C THR A 220 11.97 -0.82 17.81
N LEU A 221 10.74 -0.96 18.29
CA LEU A 221 9.59 -1.30 17.43
C LEU A 221 9.22 -0.08 16.59
N ILE A 222 9.37 -0.18 15.26
CA ILE A 222 9.02 0.90 14.33
C ILE A 222 7.52 0.86 13.99
N GLY A 223 6.96 -0.34 13.82
CA GLY A 223 5.55 -0.57 13.56
C GLY A 223 5.30 -1.82 12.72
N GLU A 224 4.03 -2.08 12.43
CA GLU A 224 3.62 -3.13 11.50
C GLU A 224 3.84 -2.74 10.03
N CYS A 225 4.02 -3.74 9.17
CA CYS A 225 4.09 -3.54 7.73
C CYS A 225 3.29 -4.60 6.96
N TYR A 226 3.10 -4.32 5.68
CA TYR A 226 2.63 -5.30 4.70
C TYR A 226 3.75 -5.50 3.68
N MET A 227 4.12 -6.75 3.40
CA MET A 227 5.11 -7.12 2.39
C MET A 227 4.55 -8.26 1.55
N HIS A 228 4.42 -8.04 0.24
CA HIS A 228 3.80 -9.02 -0.64
C HIS A 228 4.73 -10.23 -0.83
N GLY A 229 4.25 -11.43 -0.49
CA GLY A 229 5.05 -12.66 -0.44
C GLY A 229 5.58 -13.04 0.95
N ILE A 230 5.35 -12.22 1.99
CA ILE A 230 5.78 -12.50 3.39
C ILE A 230 4.58 -12.77 4.31
N MET A 231 3.40 -12.25 3.96
CA MET A 231 2.19 -12.35 4.77
C MET A 231 1.66 -13.79 4.82
N ASP A 232 0.64 -14.02 5.65
CA ASP A 232 -0.17 -15.26 5.66
C ASP A 232 0.62 -16.58 5.78
N GLY A 233 1.79 -16.51 6.42
CA GLY A 233 2.64 -17.66 6.68
C GLY A 233 3.53 -18.09 5.51
N GLU A 234 3.52 -17.37 4.38
CA GLU A 234 4.40 -17.63 3.23
C GLU A 234 5.88 -17.62 3.65
N ALA A 235 6.27 -16.62 4.45
CA ALA A 235 7.62 -16.54 5.00
C ALA A 235 7.90 -17.49 6.17
N LEU A 236 6.92 -18.26 6.68
CA LEU A 236 7.21 -19.33 7.66
C LEU A 236 7.59 -20.65 6.98
N GLN A 237 7.32 -20.78 5.68
CA GLN A 237 7.68 -21.96 4.90
C GLN A 237 9.17 -21.95 4.52
N SER A 238 9.81 -20.78 4.53
CA SER A 238 11.25 -20.67 4.40
C SER A 238 11.95 -20.96 5.74
N GLN A 239 13.16 -21.54 5.69
CA GLN A 239 13.98 -21.83 6.87
C GLN A 239 14.53 -20.53 7.49
N ASN A 240 13.65 -19.71 8.03
CA ASN A 240 14.01 -18.47 8.70
C ASN A 240 14.60 -18.76 10.07
N LYS A 241 15.56 -17.92 10.47
CA LYS A 241 16.24 -18.08 11.75
C LYS A 241 15.36 -17.54 12.87
N GLU A 242 14.91 -18.44 13.73
CA GLU A 242 14.23 -18.09 14.98
C GLU A 242 15.18 -17.32 15.91
N SER A 243 14.64 -16.33 16.60
CA SER A 243 15.38 -15.50 17.53
C SER A 243 14.47 -14.88 18.59
N TRP A 244 15.08 -14.57 19.73
CA TRP A 244 14.48 -13.69 20.72
C TRP A 244 14.85 -12.24 20.43
N PHE A 245 13.87 -11.33 20.49
CA PHE A 245 14.05 -9.90 20.34
C PHE A 245 13.73 -9.20 21.66
N THR A 246 14.66 -8.40 22.16
CA THR A 246 14.43 -7.56 23.36
C THR A 246 14.03 -6.17 22.90
N LEU A 247 12.74 -5.86 23.00
CA LEU A 247 12.17 -4.57 22.65
C LEU A 247 12.35 -3.58 23.80
N ILE A 248 12.70 -2.34 23.47
CA ILE A 248 12.80 -1.19 24.39
C ILE A 248 11.80 -0.10 24.04
#